data_AF-A0A7N2LK43-F1
#
_entry.id   AF-A0A7N2LK43-F1
#
_cell.length_a   1.000
_cell.length_b   1.000
_cell.length_c   1.000
_cell.angle_alpha   90.00
_cell.angle_beta   90.00
_cell.angle_gamma   90.00
#
_symmetry.space_group_name_H-M   'P 1'
#
loop_
_entity.id
_entity.type
_entity.pdbx_description
1 polymer ?
#
loop_
_entity_poly.entity_id
_entity_poly.type
_entity_poly.pdbx_seq_one_letter_code
_entity_poly.pdbx_strand_id
1 'polypeptide(L)'
;MNIKLDGQDPWTTMARPCPVFVPKLERDTIAERERLEAEERALEESKKKRLEERKVQTKQIVVEEIRKDEEIQRNLEMEADVADVDTDDEVNEAEEYEAWKVREIARIKRDRDDRESMLKEREEIERVRNMTEEERREWERKNPKPAAPQKQKWRFMQKYYHKGVFFQSNADDTAATAASDNIYTRDFSAPTGEDKMDKTILPKVMQVKHFGRSERTKWTHLVNEDTTDWDNPDIRFVILESIIKAVFVVLG
;
A
#
# COMPACT_ATOMS: atom_id res chain seq x y z
N MET A 1 2.54 46.73 -84.17
CA MET A 1 3.13 48.04 -83.83
C MET A 1 2.03 48.92 -83.27
N ASN A 2 2.18 49.41 -82.05
CA ASN A 2 1.53 50.63 -81.56
C ASN A 2 2.27 51.09 -80.30
N ILE A 3 2.96 52.23 -80.42
CA ILE A 3 3.71 52.93 -79.39
C ILE A 3 2.79 54.04 -78.86
N LYS A 4 2.74 54.27 -77.54
CA LYS A 4 2.23 55.52 -76.96
C LYS A 4 3.16 55.99 -75.84
N LEU A 5 3.50 57.27 -75.94
CA LEU A 5 4.52 58.04 -75.24
C LEU A 5 4.06 58.52 -73.86
N ASP A 6 5.06 58.73 -73.00
CA ASP A 6 4.96 59.32 -71.66
C ASP A 6 4.69 60.84 -71.70
N GLY A 7 4.02 61.35 -70.65
CA GLY A 7 3.86 62.78 -70.39
C GLY A 7 3.73 63.04 -68.89
N GLN A 8 4.62 63.86 -68.33
CA GLN A 8 4.78 64.15 -66.91
C GLN A 8 4.58 65.67 -66.70
N ASP A 9 3.67 66.09 -65.83
CA ASP A 9 3.42 67.52 -65.51
C ASP A 9 3.84 67.84 -64.05
N PRO A 10 4.63 68.91 -63.77
CA PRO A 10 5.18 69.14 -62.44
C PRO A 10 4.75 70.47 -61.77
N TRP A 11 3.63 70.56 -61.04
CA TRP A 11 3.38 71.67 -60.07
C TRP A 11 2.40 71.28 -58.94
N THR A 12 2.90 71.01 -57.72
CA THR A 12 2.07 70.87 -56.50
C THR A 12 2.60 71.78 -55.40
N THR A 13 1.87 72.85 -55.06
CA THR A 13 2.21 73.80 -53.99
C THR A 13 1.57 73.36 -52.66
N MET A 14 2.35 73.27 -51.57
CA MET A 14 1.90 72.81 -50.25
C MET A 14 1.19 73.92 -49.44
N ALA A 15 -0.04 73.67 -48.98
CA ALA A 15 -0.80 74.55 -48.08
C ALA A 15 -0.56 74.21 -46.60
N ARG A 16 -0.52 75.23 -45.71
CA ARG A 16 -0.33 75.04 -44.25
C ARG A 16 -1.68 74.85 -43.52
N PRO A 17 -1.79 73.96 -42.51
CA PRO A 17 -3.06 73.69 -41.83
C PRO A 17 -3.35 74.67 -40.68
N CYS A 18 -4.59 75.13 -40.58
CA CYS A 18 -5.09 75.90 -39.43
C CYS A 18 -5.47 74.96 -38.26
N PRO A 19 -5.23 75.36 -36.99
CA PRO A 19 -5.59 74.55 -35.83
C PRO A 19 -7.11 74.55 -35.58
N VAL A 20 -7.68 73.36 -35.36
CA VAL A 20 -9.09 73.12 -35.07
C VAL A 20 -9.28 72.83 -33.58
N PHE A 21 -10.32 73.40 -32.96
CA PHE A 21 -10.60 73.23 -31.53
C PHE A 21 -11.21 71.84 -31.23
N VAL A 22 -10.57 71.08 -30.33
CA VAL A 22 -11.02 69.74 -29.91
C VAL A 22 -11.76 69.82 -28.55
N PRO A 23 -12.97 69.25 -28.40
CA PRO A 23 -13.75 69.21 -27.16
C PRO A 23 -13.04 68.48 -26.00
N LYS A 24 -13.40 68.81 -24.74
CA LYS A 24 -12.71 68.29 -23.54
C LYS A 24 -12.74 66.75 -23.38
N LEU A 25 -13.77 66.08 -23.88
CA LEU A 25 -13.87 64.60 -23.83
C LEU A 25 -12.91 63.91 -24.79
N GLU A 26 -12.43 64.61 -25.82
CA GLU A 26 -11.44 64.13 -26.79
C GLU A 26 -10.02 64.63 -26.46
N ARG A 27 -9.86 65.32 -25.32
CA ARG A 27 -8.56 65.72 -24.78
C ARG A 27 -8.10 64.67 -23.78
N ASP A 28 -7.68 63.51 -24.29
CA ASP A 28 -6.98 62.56 -23.45
C ASP A 28 -5.68 63.20 -22.97
N THR A 29 -5.49 63.26 -21.67
CA THR A 29 -4.20 63.66 -21.11
C THR A 29 -3.20 62.56 -21.42
N ILE A 30 -1.97 62.93 -21.81
CA ILE A 30 -0.91 61.99 -22.23
C ILE A 30 -0.73 60.85 -21.20
N ALA A 31 -0.94 61.13 -19.91
CA ALA A 31 -0.87 60.16 -18.82
C ALA A 31 -2.01 59.11 -18.80
N GLU A 32 -3.22 59.44 -19.24
CA GLU A 32 -4.36 58.51 -19.27
C GLU A 32 -4.26 57.53 -20.45
N ARG A 33 -3.76 58.02 -21.60
CA ARG A 33 -3.41 57.18 -22.75
C ARG A 33 -2.29 56.19 -22.41
N GLU A 34 -1.23 56.64 -21.76
CA GLU A 34 -0.13 55.78 -21.32
C GLU A 34 -0.58 54.69 -20.34
N ARG A 35 -1.53 55.00 -19.44
CA ARG A 35 -2.09 54.04 -18.49
C ARG A 35 -2.95 52.97 -19.19
N LEU A 36 -3.80 53.37 -20.14
CA LEU A 36 -4.60 52.42 -20.93
C LEU A 36 -3.72 51.54 -21.83
N GLU A 37 -2.71 52.12 -22.47
CA GLU A 37 -1.73 51.37 -23.28
C GLU A 37 -0.88 50.42 -22.42
N ALA A 38 -0.58 50.76 -21.16
CA ALA A 38 0.12 49.88 -20.23
C ALA A 38 -0.79 48.71 -19.77
N GLU A 39 -2.07 48.97 -19.53
CA GLU A 39 -3.06 47.94 -19.18
C GLU A 39 -3.33 46.98 -20.35
N GLU A 40 -3.45 47.50 -21.57
CA GLU A 40 -3.61 46.70 -22.79
C GLU A 40 -2.38 45.81 -23.04
N ARG A 41 -1.16 46.35 -22.88
CA ARG A 41 0.09 45.58 -22.96
C ARG A 41 0.17 44.49 -21.90
N ALA A 42 -0.18 44.78 -20.64
CA ALA A 42 -0.19 43.78 -19.57
C ALA A 42 -1.20 42.65 -19.84
N LEU A 43 -2.35 42.98 -20.43
CA LEU A 43 -3.38 42.02 -20.81
C LEU A 43 -2.95 41.16 -22.02
N GLU A 44 -2.26 41.76 -22.99
CA GLU A 44 -1.67 41.05 -24.13
C GLU A 44 -0.53 40.10 -23.69
N GLU A 45 0.34 40.54 -22.79
CA GLU A 45 1.39 39.71 -22.18
C GLU A 45 0.80 38.54 -21.39
N SER A 46 -0.25 38.78 -20.60
CA SER A 46 -0.96 37.72 -19.88
C SER A 46 -1.58 36.69 -20.84
N LYS A 47 -2.20 37.15 -21.93
CA LYS A 47 -2.75 36.26 -22.98
C LYS A 47 -1.65 35.45 -23.66
N LYS A 48 -0.51 36.06 -23.96
CA LYS A 48 0.64 35.39 -24.58
C LYS A 48 1.22 34.33 -23.65
N LYS A 49 1.41 34.66 -22.36
CA LYS A 49 1.87 33.72 -21.34
C LYS A 49 0.92 32.53 -21.19
N ARG A 50 -0.39 32.77 -21.13
CA ARG A 50 -1.40 31.70 -21.08
C ARG A 50 -1.36 30.80 -22.33
N LEU A 51 -1.08 31.37 -23.50
CA LEU A 51 -0.93 30.58 -24.73
C LEU A 51 0.35 29.74 -24.72
N GLU A 52 1.45 30.28 -24.20
CA GLU A 52 2.71 29.56 -24.02
C GLU A 52 2.57 28.43 -23.01
N GLU A 53 1.93 28.67 -21.85
CA GLU A 53 1.60 27.65 -20.86
C GLU A 53 0.75 26.53 -21.46
N ARG A 54 -0.27 26.87 -22.27
CA ARG A 54 -1.08 25.89 -22.99
C ARG A 54 -0.24 25.05 -23.95
N LYS A 55 0.68 25.67 -24.70
CA LYS A 55 1.59 24.96 -25.61
C LYS A 55 2.51 24.00 -24.85
N VAL A 56 3.03 24.41 -23.69
CA VAL A 56 3.87 23.57 -22.83
C VAL A 56 3.05 22.40 -22.29
N GLN A 57 1.86 22.64 -21.76
CA GLN A 57 0.96 21.59 -21.26
C GLN A 57 0.62 20.57 -22.35
N THR A 58 0.29 21.03 -23.57
CA THR A 58 0.01 20.10 -24.68
C THR A 58 1.20 19.24 -25.04
N LYS A 59 2.41 19.81 -25.05
CA LYS A 59 3.65 19.05 -25.32
C LYS A 59 3.92 18.03 -24.21
N GLN A 60 3.70 18.42 -22.96
CA GLN A 60 3.90 17.52 -21.82
C GLN A 60 2.93 16.34 -21.85
N ILE A 61 1.65 16.56 -22.17
CA ILE A 61 0.66 15.49 -22.32
C ILE A 61 1.09 14.51 -23.43
N VAL A 62 1.53 15.02 -24.58
CA VAL A 62 1.99 14.17 -25.70
C VAL A 62 3.21 13.35 -25.32
N VAL A 63 4.19 13.94 -24.62
CA VAL A 63 5.39 13.22 -24.15
C VAL A 63 5.03 12.12 -23.15
N GLU A 64 4.12 12.39 -22.22
CA GLU A 64 3.65 11.39 -21.25
C GLU A 64 2.88 10.25 -21.93
N GLU A 65 2.11 10.56 -22.98
CA GLU A 65 1.41 9.52 -23.73
C GLU A 65 2.37 8.65 -24.54
N ILE A 66 3.36 9.25 -25.21
CA ILE A 66 4.42 8.49 -25.91
C ILE A 66 5.16 7.55 -24.95
N ARG A 67 5.49 8.01 -23.74
CA ARG A 67 6.15 7.17 -22.72
C ARG A 67 5.30 5.99 -22.30
N LYS A 68 4.00 6.19 -22.10
CA LYS A 68 3.07 5.10 -21.77
C LYS A 68 2.92 4.12 -22.91
N ASP A 69 2.82 4.62 -24.15
CA ASP A 69 2.73 3.78 -25.34
C ASP A 69 4.01 2.94 -25.51
N GLU A 70 5.20 3.52 -25.29
CA GLU A 70 6.48 2.80 -25.29
C GLU A 70 6.56 1.74 -24.18
N GLU A 71 6.03 2.02 -22.99
CA GLU A 71 5.97 1.07 -21.89
C GLU A 71 5.01 -0.09 -22.18
N ILE A 72 3.83 0.21 -22.75
CA ILE A 72 2.87 -0.80 -23.20
C ILE A 72 3.48 -1.63 -24.33
N GLN A 73 4.16 -1.02 -25.30
CA GLN A 73 4.83 -1.74 -26.38
C GLN A 73 5.95 -2.63 -25.85
N ARG A 74 6.77 -2.16 -24.91
CA ARG A 74 7.82 -2.97 -24.28
C ARG A 74 7.23 -4.15 -23.52
N ASN A 75 6.16 -3.94 -22.75
CA ASN A 75 5.48 -5.02 -22.05
C ASN A 75 4.84 -6.02 -23.04
N LEU A 76 4.25 -5.53 -24.13
CA LEU A 76 3.68 -6.38 -25.17
C LEU A 76 4.76 -7.15 -25.93
N GLU A 77 5.93 -6.56 -26.17
CA GLU A 77 7.09 -7.21 -26.79
C GLU A 77 7.67 -8.28 -25.86
N MET A 78 7.77 -8.01 -24.55
CA MET A 78 8.12 -9.02 -23.55
C MET A 78 7.07 -10.12 -23.41
N GLU A 79 5.79 -9.82 -23.60
CA GLU A 79 4.71 -10.82 -23.66
C GLU A 79 4.70 -11.59 -25.00
N ALA A 80 5.13 -10.96 -26.10
CA ALA A 80 5.23 -11.57 -27.42
C ALA A 80 6.49 -12.44 -27.59
N ASP A 81 7.54 -12.20 -26.81
CA ASP A 81 8.73 -13.06 -26.66
C ASP A 81 8.34 -14.48 -26.17
N VAL A 82 7.15 -14.63 -25.57
CA VAL A 82 6.57 -15.95 -25.22
C VAL A 82 6.12 -16.74 -26.46
N ALA A 83 5.97 -16.10 -27.62
CA ALA A 83 5.61 -16.77 -28.87
C ALA A 83 6.82 -17.17 -29.73
N ASP A 84 8.03 -16.70 -29.39
CA ASP A 84 9.30 -17.09 -30.01
C ASP A 84 10.00 -18.16 -29.16
N VAL A 85 9.23 -19.19 -28.78
CA VAL A 85 9.82 -20.40 -28.18
C VAL A 85 10.58 -21.10 -29.29
N ASP A 86 11.90 -20.95 -29.26
CA ASP A 86 12.81 -21.66 -30.14
C ASP A 86 12.53 -23.17 -30.04
N THR A 87 12.08 -23.75 -31.16
CA THR A 87 11.72 -25.18 -31.26
C THR A 87 12.90 -26.03 -31.75
N ASP A 88 14.10 -25.46 -31.86
CA ASP A 88 15.29 -26.17 -32.30
C ASP A 88 16.03 -26.81 -31.10
N ASP A 89 15.57 -28.01 -30.73
CA ASP A 89 16.14 -28.84 -29.65
C ASP A 89 17.64 -29.21 -29.90
N GLU A 90 18.20 -28.98 -31.10
CA GLU A 90 19.58 -29.38 -31.44
C GLU A 90 20.65 -28.36 -31.04
N VAL A 91 20.31 -27.07 -30.89
CA VAL A 91 21.30 -26.01 -30.61
C VAL A 91 21.71 -25.98 -29.13
N ASN A 92 20.85 -26.46 -28.22
CA ASN A 92 21.04 -26.33 -26.78
C ASN A 92 20.99 -27.64 -25.96
N GLU A 93 21.24 -28.78 -26.60
CA GLU A 93 21.18 -30.13 -25.98
C GLU A 93 22.00 -30.23 -24.68
N ALA A 94 23.16 -29.56 -24.62
CA ALA A 94 24.02 -29.59 -23.44
C ALA A 94 23.39 -28.88 -22.23
N GLU A 95 22.81 -27.69 -22.40
CA GLU A 95 22.19 -26.96 -21.28
C GLU A 95 20.87 -27.63 -20.85
N GLU A 96 20.11 -28.18 -21.79
CA GLU A 96 18.89 -28.94 -21.47
C GLU A 96 19.19 -30.22 -20.69
N TYR A 97 20.26 -30.93 -21.06
CA TYR A 97 20.74 -32.10 -20.33
C TYR A 97 21.21 -31.73 -18.92
N GLU A 98 21.92 -30.61 -18.76
CA GLU A 98 22.28 -30.09 -17.44
C GLU A 98 21.05 -29.69 -16.63
N ALA A 99 20.08 -29.00 -17.23
CA ALA A 99 18.83 -28.62 -16.57
C ALA A 99 18.00 -29.84 -16.16
N TRP A 100 17.96 -30.89 -17.01
CA TRP A 100 17.36 -32.18 -16.66
C TRP A 100 18.09 -32.82 -15.48
N LYS A 101 19.43 -32.84 -15.50
CA LYS A 101 20.26 -33.36 -14.39
C LYS A 101 20.03 -32.57 -13.10
N VAL A 102 19.91 -31.25 -13.15
CA VAL A 102 19.61 -30.42 -11.97
C VAL A 102 18.22 -30.77 -11.41
N ARG A 103 17.21 -30.95 -12.27
CA ARG A 103 15.87 -31.38 -11.83
C ARG A 103 15.89 -32.76 -11.19
N GLU A 104 16.62 -33.71 -11.77
CA GLU A 104 16.73 -35.06 -11.25
C GLU A 104 17.50 -35.09 -9.92
N ILE A 105 18.62 -34.36 -9.82
CA ILE A 105 19.36 -34.18 -8.57
C ILE A 105 18.47 -33.51 -7.52
N ALA A 106 17.67 -32.50 -7.88
CA ALA A 106 16.76 -31.85 -6.95
C ALA A 106 15.66 -32.80 -6.44
N ARG A 107 15.18 -33.73 -7.28
CA ARG A 107 14.24 -34.78 -6.85
C ARG A 107 14.88 -35.74 -5.86
N ILE A 108 16.05 -36.28 -6.18
CA ILE A 108 16.80 -37.18 -5.29
C ILE A 108 17.14 -36.48 -3.97
N LYS A 109 17.53 -35.20 -4.04
CA LYS A 109 17.82 -34.38 -2.87
C LYS A 109 16.59 -34.21 -1.99
N ARG A 110 15.42 -33.89 -2.56
CA ARG A 110 14.16 -33.77 -1.79
C ARG A 110 13.86 -35.04 -0.99
N ASP A 111 13.92 -36.21 -1.65
CA ASP A 111 13.66 -37.49 -0.98
C ASP A 111 14.67 -37.81 0.13
N ARG A 112 15.92 -37.34 -0.02
CA ARG A 112 16.97 -37.49 1.01
C ARG A 112 16.77 -36.52 2.16
N ASP A 113 16.53 -35.25 1.86
CA ASP A 113 16.31 -34.18 2.82
C ASP A 113 15.07 -34.48 3.68
N ASP A 114 13.99 -35.02 3.10
CA ASP A 114 12.78 -35.42 3.83
C ASP A 114 13.08 -36.52 4.86
N ARG A 115 13.87 -37.54 4.47
CA ARG A 115 14.30 -38.60 5.41
C ARG A 115 15.22 -38.07 6.50
N GLU A 116 16.15 -37.19 6.14
CA GLU A 116 17.09 -36.58 7.08
C GLU A 116 16.35 -35.64 8.07
N SER A 117 15.35 -34.88 7.61
CA SER A 117 14.50 -34.05 8.47
C SER A 117 13.78 -34.88 9.52
N MET A 118 13.14 -35.98 9.11
CA MET A 118 12.44 -36.89 10.03
C MET A 118 13.40 -37.51 11.07
N LEU A 119 14.61 -37.87 10.66
CA LEU A 119 15.64 -38.37 11.57
C LEU A 119 16.11 -37.29 12.55
N LYS A 120 16.37 -36.08 12.05
CA LYS A 120 16.80 -34.94 12.86
C LYS A 120 15.74 -34.53 13.88
N GLU A 121 14.47 -34.53 13.50
CA GLU A 121 13.35 -34.28 14.42
C GLU A 121 13.29 -35.35 15.52
N ARG A 122 13.47 -36.62 15.15
CA ARG A 122 13.51 -37.72 16.11
C ARG A 122 14.70 -37.60 17.07
N GLU A 123 15.88 -37.26 16.56
CA GLU A 123 17.08 -37.01 17.34
C GLU A 123 16.93 -35.78 18.26
N GLU A 124 16.24 -34.73 17.82
CA GLU A 124 15.91 -33.56 18.65
C GLU A 124 14.97 -33.96 19.79
N ILE A 125 13.91 -34.72 19.49
CA ILE A 125 12.97 -35.20 20.50
C ILE A 125 13.69 -36.10 21.51
N GLU A 126 14.55 -37.00 21.05
CA GLU A 126 15.35 -37.87 21.92
C GLU A 126 16.36 -37.06 22.75
N ARG A 127 17.02 -36.07 22.16
CA ARG A 127 17.91 -35.15 22.87
C ARG A 127 17.14 -34.44 23.98
N VAL A 128 16.03 -33.78 23.67
CA VAL A 128 15.19 -33.06 24.65
C VAL A 128 14.67 -33.98 25.75
N ARG A 129 14.34 -35.24 25.44
CA ARG A 129 13.94 -36.24 26.45
C ARG A 129 15.09 -36.68 27.35
N ASN A 130 16.31 -36.72 26.83
CA ASN A 130 17.52 -37.10 27.57
C ASN A 130 18.16 -35.91 28.33
N MET A 131 17.79 -34.66 28.00
CA MET A 131 18.26 -33.46 28.70
C MET A 131 17.76 -33.43 30.14
N THR A 132 18.62 -32.97 31.05
CA THR A 132 18.23 -32.68 32.43
C THR A 132 17.50 -31.34 32.55
N GLU A 133 16.73 -31.15 33.63
CA GLU A 133 15.94 -29.92 33.85
C GLU A 133 16.82 -28.66 33.98
N GLU A 134 18.05 -28.80 34.48
CA GLU A 134 19.01 -27.69 34.58
C GLU A 134 19.50 -27.22 33.20
N GLU A 135 19.86 -28.17 32.34
CA GLU A 135 20.29 -27.86 30.99
C GLU A 135 19.14 -27.33 30.12
N ARG A 136 17.90 -27.79 30.37
CA ARG A 136 16.70 -27.25 29.71
C ARG A 136 16.48 -25.78 30.05
N ARG A 137 16.65 -25.39 31.32
CA ARG A 137 16.55 -23.99 31.75
C ARG A 137 17.62 -23.12 31.11
N GLU A 138 18.85 -23.60 31.01
CA GLU A 138 19.91 -22.89 30.31
C GLU A 138 19.62 -22.75 28.81
N TRP A 139 19.07 -23.79 28.19
CA TRP A 139 18.68 -23.77 26.79
C TRP A 139 17.55 -22.77 26.54
N GLU A 140 16.52 -22.73 27.38
CA GLU A 140 15.43 -21.75 27.29
C GLU A 140 15.92 -20.31 27.51
N ARG A 141 16.93 -20.12 28.37
CA ARG A 141 17.60 -18.82 28.55
C ARG A 141 18.42 -18.39 27.33
N LYS A 142 19.11 -19.34 26.68
CA LYS A 142 19.91 -19.09 25.47
C LYS A 142 19.04 -18.93 24.21
N ASN A 143 17.90 -19.61 24.15
CA ASN A 143 16.92 -19.58 23.07
C ASN A 143 15.58 -19.01 23.59
N PRO A 144 15.49 -17.68 23.81
CA PRO A 144 14.24 -17.07 24.19
C PRO A 144 13.18 -17.30 23.11
N LYS A 145 12.00 -17.75 23.52
CA LYS A 145 10.86 -17.90 22.61
C LYS A 145 10.52 -16.51 22.03
N PRO A 146 10.27 -16.41 20.70
CA PRO A 146 9.85 -15.14 20.12
C PRO A 146 8.60 -14.64 20.84
N ALA A 147 8.58 -13.35 21.17
CA ALA A 147 7.45 -12.75 21.86
C ALA A 147 6.17 -12.94 21.05
N ALA A 148 5.10 -13.36 21.73
CA ALA A 148 3.80 -13.49 21.08
C ALA A 148 3.36 -12.11 20.53
N PRO A 149 2.72 -12.07 19.34
CA PRO A 149 2.23 -10.82 18.79
C PRO A 149 1.23 -10.19 19.75
N GLN A 150 1.22 -8.86 19.83
CA GLN A 150 0.30 -8.13 20.68
C GLN A 150 -1.14 -8.40 20.24
N LYS A 151 -1.95 -8.96 21.14
CA LYS A 151 -3.37 -9.21 20.88
C LYS A 151 -4.12 -7.88 20.90
N GLN A 152 -4.86 -7.59 19.84
CA GLN A 152 -5.71 -6.40 19.78
C GLN A 152 -6.81 -6.47 20.83
N LYS A 153 -7.13 -5.32 21.45
CA LYS A 153 -8.19 -5.22 22.45
C LYS A 153 -9.54 -5.11 21.74
N TRP A 154 -10.44 -6.04 22.06
CA TRP A 154 -11.77 -6.13 21.47
C TRP A 154 -12.71 -5.07 22.08
N ARG A 155 -13.65 -4.57 21.28
CA ARG A 155 -14.68 -3.63 21.76
C ARG A 155 -15.77 -4.36 22.55
N PHE A 156 -16.49 -3.60 23.38
CA PHE A 156 -17.59 -4.13 24.17
C PHE A 156 -18.66 -4.76 23.27
N MET A 157 -18.97 -6.04 23.52
CA MET A 157 -19.94 -6.83 22.75
C MET A 157 -19.62 -7.05 21.26
N GLN A 158 -18.35 -6.93 20.88
CA GLN A 158 -17.89 -7.29 19.54
C GLN A 158 -18.00 -8.82 19.32
N LYS A 159 -18.44 -9.24 18.13
CA LYS A 159 -18.56 -10.65 17.78
C LYS A 159 -17.19 -11.25 17.44
N TYR A 160 -16.84 -12.34 18.12
CA TYR A 160 -15.67 -13.15 17.78
C TYR A 160 -15.90 -13.97 16.51
N TYR A 161 -14.99 -13.82 15.57
CA TYR A 161 -14.91 -14.65 14.37
C TYR A 161 -13.67 -15.54 14.50
N HIS A 162 -13.88 -16.84 14.55
CA HIS A 162 -12.81 -17.81 14.59
C HIS A 162 -12.16 -17.89 13.19
N LYS A 163 -10.84 -17.73 13.12
CA LYS A 163 -10.06 -17.75 11.85
C LYS A 163 -10.13 -19.11 11.13
N GLY A 164 -10.58 -20.17 11.80
CA GLY A 164 -10.57 -21.55 11.33
C GLY A 164 -9.48 -22.36 12.05
N VAL A 165 -9.28 -23.61 11.66
CA VAL A 165 -8.13 -24.43 12.13
C VAL A 165 -7.24 -24.84 10.96
N PHE A 166 -7.84 -25.01 9.79
CA PHE A 166 -7.17 -25.44 8.57
C PHE A 166 -6.42 -24.28 7.88
N PHE A 167 -5.30 -24.60 7.22
CA PHE A 167 -4.52 -23.70 6.34
C PHE A 167 -3.96 -22.42 7.00
N GLN A 168 -3.79 -22.42 8.33
CA GLN A 168 -3.24 -21.25 9.02
C GLN A 168 -1.72 -21.21 9.09
N SER A 169 -1.09 -22.37 9.10
CA SER A 169 0.35 -22.56 9.00
C SER A 169 0.69 -23.09 7.62
N ASN A 170 1.95 -22.91 7.21
CA ASN A 170 2.49 -23.73 6.15
C ASN A 170 2.32 -25.20 6.55
N ALA A 171 1.99 -26.05 5.59
CA ALA A 171 1.93 -27.47 5.83
C ALA A 171 3.33 -27.99 6.22
N ASP A 172 3.36 -28.89 7.20
CA ASP A 172 4.60 -29.53 7.64
C ASP A 172 5.11 -30.52 6.57
N ASP A 173 4.20 -31.03 5.72
CA ASP A 173 4.52 -31.95 4.63
C ASP A 173 5.05 -31.20 3.39
N THR A 174 6.23 -31.60 2.89
CA THR A 174 6.86 -31.06 1.68
C THR A 174 6.05 -31.29 0.40
N ALA A 175 5.09 -32.22 0.43
CA ALA A 175 4.18 -32.53 -0.68
C ALA A 175 2.96 -31.60 -0.77
N ALA A 176 2.70 -30.77 0.25
CA ALA A 176 1.56 -29.89 0.26
C ALA A 176 1.85 -28.63 -0.58
N THR A 177 1.13 -28.50 -1.69
CA THR A 177 1.26 -27.39 -2.65
C THR A 177 0.67 -26.06 -2.13
N ALA A 178 -0.05 -26.08 -1.01
CA ALA A 178 -0.71 -24.91 -0.46
C ALA A 178 0.25 -24.12 0.43
N ALA A 179 0.96 -23.16 -0.15
CA ALA A 179 1.64 -22.12 0.61
C ALA A 179 0.61 -21.34 1.46
N SER A 180 1.00 -20.89 2.66
CA SER A 180 0.13 -20.03 3.46
C SER A 180 -0.17 -18.75 2.69
N ASP A 181 -1.44 -18.55 2.36
CA ASP A 181 -1.87 -17.37 1.61
C ASP A 181 -1.87 -16.14 2.54
N ASN A 182 -1.47 -15.00 2.00
CA ASN A 182 -1.35 -13.73 2.72
C ASN A 182 -2.71 -13.24 3.27
N ILE A 183 -3.82 -13.84 2.83
CA ILE A 183 -5.14 -13.62 3.43
C ILE A 183 -5.19 -14.00 4.91
N TYR A 184 -4.45 -15.04 5.34
CA TYR A 184 -4.50 -15.56 6.70
C TYR A 184 -3.66 -14.74 7.70
N THR A 185 -2.82 -13.83 7.23
CA THR A 185 -2.01 -12.95 8.10
C THR A 185 -2.74 -11.64 8.43
N ARG A 186 -3.91 -11.41 7.84
CA ARG A 186 -4.73 -10.21 8.07
C ARG A 186 -5.24 -10.12 9.50
N ASP A 187 -5.56 -8.90 9.91
CA ASP A 187 -6.21 -8.67 11.21
C ASP A 187 -7.70 -9.07 11.14
N PHE A 188 -8.03 -10.19 11.77
CA PHE A 188 -9.40 -10.67 11.93
C PHE A 188 -10.09 -10.16 13.21
N SER A 189 -9.38 -9.37 14.03
CA SER A 189 -9.92 -8.81 15.28
C SER A 189 -10.63 -7.48 15.06
N ALA A 190 -10.69 -6.97 13.83
CA ALA A 190 -11.31 -5.70 13.52
C ALA A 190 -12.85 -5.72 13.68
N PRO A 191 -13.48 -4.64 14.19
CA PRO A 191 -14.93 -4.56 14.32
C PRO A 191 -15.62 -4.61 12.94
N THR A 192 -16.58 -5.52 12.79
CA THR A 192 -17.30 -5.73 11.52
C THR A 192 -18.76 -5.28 11.65
N GLY A 193 -19.29 -4.62 10.61
CA GLY A 193 -20.71 -4.26 10.51
C GLY A 193 -21.21 -3.42 11.69
N GLU A 194 -22.13 -3.99 12.48
CA GLU A 194 -22.78 -3.36 13.64
C GLU A 194 -21.80 -3.05 14.80
N ASP A 195 -20.66 -3.73 14.86
CA ASP A 195 -19.67 -3.55 15.94
C ASP A 195 -18.78 -2.31 15.75
N LYS A 196 -18.96 -1.58 14.62
CA LYS A 196 -18.31 -0.29 14.39
C LYS A 196 -18.80 0.81 15.33
N MET A 197 -20.00 0.67 15.91
CA MET A 197 -20.54 1.61 16.89
C MET A 197 -20.12 1.24 18.31
N ASP A 198 -19.91 2.24 19.16
CA ASP A 198 -19.61 1.99 20.56
C ASP A 198 -20.88 1.62 21.34
N LYS A 199 -21.01 0.34 21.69
CA LYS A 199 -22.18 -0.17 22.42
C LYS A 199 -22.18 0.23 23.89
N THR A 200 -21.09 0.79 24.42
CA THR A 200 -21.02 1.29 25.81
C THR A 200 -21.87 2.54 26.04
N ILE A 201 -22.09 3.34 24.99
CA ILE A 201 -22.88 4.57 25.02
C ILE A 201 -24.39 4.25 25.12
N LEU A 202 -24.79 3.02 24.79
CA LEU A 202 -26.18 2.60 24.85
C LEU A 202 -26.68 2.49 26.30
N PRO A 203 -27.96 2.79 26.57
CA PRO A 203 -28.57 2.53 27.87
C PRO A 203 -28.41 1.07 28.29
N LYS A 204 -28.25 0.80 29.60
CA LYS A 204 -27.96 -0.54 30.14
C LYS A 204 -28.92 -1.63 29.65
N VAL A 205 -30.20 -1.29 29.46
CA VAL A 205 -31.24 -2.22 28.96
C VAL A 205 -30.97 -2.67 27.52
N MET A 206 -30.34 -1.81 26.70
CA MET A 206 -29.97 -2.08 25.31
C MET A 206 -28.57 -2.68 25.14
N GLN A 207 -27.76 -2.77 26.20
CA GLN A 207 -26.43 -3.40 26.20
C GLN A 207 -26.53 -4.95 26.17
N VAL A 208 -27.30 -5.48 25.23
CA VAL A 208 -27.62 -6.89 25.05
C VAL A 208 -27.51 -7.26 23.56
N LYS A 209 -26.98 -8.45 23.25
CA LYS A 209 -26.53 -8.81 21.89
C LYS A 209 -27.68 -8.89 20.87
N HIS A 210 -28.86 -9.26 21.33
CA HIS A 210 -30.06 -9.43 20.51
C HIS A 210 -31.26 -8.73 21.15
N PHE A 211 -31.14 -7.41 21.34
CA PHE A 211 -32.22 -6.60 21.88
C PHE A 211 -33.48 -6.71 21.00
N GLY A 212 -34.63 -6.99 21.62
CA GLY A 212 -35.92 -7.15 20.93
C GLY A 212 -36.23 -8.56 20.41
N ARG A 213 -35.35 -9.56 20.59
CA ARG A 213 -35.67 -10.98 20.31
C ARG A 213 -36.24 -11.67 21.55
N SER A 214 -37.13 -12.64 21.31
CA SER A 214 -37.78 -13.46 22.36
C SER A 214 -36.81 -14.38 23.11
N GLU A 215 -35.69 -14.75 22.47
CA GLU A 215 -34.69 -15.65 23.04
C GLU A 215 -33.56 -14.86 23.72
N ARG A 216 -33.77 -14.53 25.00
CA ARG A 216 -32.76 -13.86 25.83
C ARG A 216 -32.20 -14.82 26.88
N THR A 217 -30.88 -14.97 26.89
CA THR A 217 -30.16 -15.67 27.96
C THR A 217 -30.08 -14.80 29.22
N LYS A 218 -30.12 -15.43 30.40
CA LYS A 218 -29.96 -14.74 31.71
C LYS A 218 -28.61 -14.04 31.81
N TRP A 219 -27.57 -14.69 31.30
CA TRP A 219 -26.19 -14.23 31.33
C TRP A 219 -25.90 -13.32 30.14
N THR A 220 -25.24 -12.18 30.37
CA THR A 220 -25.07 -11.13 29.36
C THR A 220 -23.69 -11.16 28.71
N HIS A 221 -22.63 -10.88 29.47
CA HIS A 221 -21.25 -10.90 29.00
C HIS A 221 -20.33 -11.30 30.15
N LEU A 222 -19.22 -11.97 29.82
CA LEU A 222 -18.31 -12.57 30.80
C LEU A 222 -17.89 -11.57 31.89
N VAL A 223 -17.55 -10.33 31.52
CA VAL A 223 -17.12 -9.30 32.48
C VAL A 223 -18.19 -8.96 33.54
N ASN A 224 -19.48 -9.10 33.24
CA ASN A 224 -20.54 -8.83 34.22
C ASN A 224 -20.77 -10.00 35.18
N GLU A 225 -20.44 -11.21 34.73
CA GLU A 225 -20.59 -12.44 35.52
C GLU A 225 -19.27 -12.88 36.17
N ASP A 226 -18.15 -12.24 35.81
CA ASP A 226 -16.83 -12.48 36.36
C ASP A 226 -16.78 -11.93 37.79
N THR A 227 -16.81 -12.85 38.76
CA THR A 227 -16.75 -12.54 40.20
C THR A 227 -15.32 -12.42 40.70
N THR A 228 -14.32 -12.38 39.80
CA THR A 228 -12.92 -12.26 40.20
C THR A 228 -12.67 -10.87 40.80
N ASP A 229 -12.48 -10.83 42.12
CA ASP A 229 -12.20 -9.59 42.84
C ASP A 229 -10.70 -9.24 42.78
N TRP A 230 -10.33 -8.39 41.84
CA TRP A 230 -8.95 -7.92 41.67
C TRP A 230 -8.47 -6.98 42.80
N ASP A 231 -9.39 -6.49 43.64
CA ASP A 231 -9.10 -5.65 44.80
C ASP A 231 -8.93 -6.47 46.09
N ASN A 232 -9.15 -7.79 46.04
CA ASN A 232 -8.89 -8.67 47.15
C ASN A 232 -7.38 -8.68 47.48
N PRO A 233 -6.97 -8.24 48.69
CA PRO A 233 -5.56 -8.17 49.08
C PRO A 233 -4.85 -9.53 48.96
N ASP A 234 -5.53 -10.64 49.22
CA ASP A 234 -4.94 -11.98 49.16
C ASP A 234 -4.51 -12.36 47.74
N ILE A 235 -5.29 -11.96 46.73
CA ILE A 235 -4.99 -12.20 45.31
C ILE A 235 -3.85 -11.29 44.85
N ARG A 236 -3.85 -10.02 45.30
CA ARG A 236 -2.79 -9.06 44.99
C ARG A 236 -1.44 -9.48 45.55
N PHE A 237 -1.38 -10.03 46.76
CA PHE A 237 -0.14 -10.54 47.36
C PHE A 237 0.45 -11.71 46.56
N VAL A 238 -0.38 -12.64 46.11
CA VAL A 238 0.07 -13.78 45.28
C VAL A 238 0.61 -13.31 43.93
N ILE A 239 -0.04 -12.34 43.30
CA ILE A 239 0.43 -11.76 42.03
C ILE A 239 1.72 -10.96 42.23
N LEU A 240 1.81 -10.13 43.27
CA LEU A 240 3.02 -9.37 43.57
C LEU A 240 4.20 -10.28 43.86
N GLU A 241 4.02 -11.33 44.65
CA GLU A 241 5.06 -12.33 44.89
C GLU A 241 5.50 -13.02 43.60
N SER A 242 4.56 -13.36 42.72
CA SER A 242 4.86 -14.01 41.44
C SER A 242 5.64 -13.08 40.52
N ILE A 243 5.27 -11.79 40.45
CA ILE A 243 5.99 -10.78 39.68
C ILE A 243 7.37 -10.51 40.27
N ILE A 244 7.50 -10.40 41.59
CA ILE A 244 8.79 -10.19 42.27
C ILE A 244 9.72 -11.38 42.01
N LYS A 245 9.22 -12.62 42.11
CA LYS A 245 9.99 -13.83 41.77
C LYS A 245 10.41 -13.83 40.30
N ALA A 246 9.52 -13.44 39.38
CA ALA A 246 9.83 -13.37 37.95
C ALA A 246 10.87 -12.27 37.63
N VAL A 247 10.77 -11.10 38.25
CA VAL A 247 11.73 -9.99 38.08
C VAL A 247 13.10 -10.38 38.65
N PHE A 248 13.15 -11.08 39.79
CA PHE A 248 14.39 -11.56 40.38
C PHE A 248 15.08 -12.63 39.52
N VAL A 249 14.30 -13.44 38.78
CA VAL A 249 14.83 -14.45 37.83
C VAL A 249 15.33 -13.82 36.52
N VAL A 250 14.85 -12.63 36.14
CA VAL A 250 15.29 -11.92 34.92
C VAL A 250 16.47 -10.98 35.17
N LEU A 251 16.65 -10.51 36.42
CA LEU A 251 17.72 -9.57 36.81
C LEU A 251 18.92 -10.22 37.52
N GLY A 252 18.89 -11.53 37.79
CA GLY A 252 20.01 -12.32 38.30
C GLY A 252 20.59 -13.25 37.25
#